data_AF-A0A7R9W312-F1
#
_entry.id   AF-A0A7R9W312-F1
#
_cell.length_a   1.000
_cell.length_b   1.000
_cell.length_c   1.000
_cell.angle_alpha   90.00
_cell.angle_beta   90.00
_cell.angle_gamma   90.00
#
_symmetry.space_group_name_H-M   'P 1'
#
loop_
_entity.id
_entity.type
_entity.pdbx_description
1 polymer ?
#
loop_
_entity_poly.entity_id
_entity_poly.type
_entity_poly.pdbx_seq_one_letter_code
_entity_poly.pdbx_strand_id
1 'polypeptide(L)'
;MLGFETAKPDEEQPSPPPEFSMAAGDFVSIYGCAKEKSRWHGIASCFFLDTAPCVVEYLKVMFDMLENGGVLINFGPLLFHWSGPPLRPDETSFEDYKSKHSHMDGRYLRSVDMPYDGVREVLLQIGFEIVEEYADLPALY
;
A
#
# COMPACT_ATOMS: atom_id res chain seq x y z
N MET A 1 20.04 -27.95 -61.10
CA MET A 1 20.07 -26.63 -60.45
C MET A 1 19.13 -26.72 -59.26
N LEU A 2 19.66 -26.99 -58.07
CA LEU A 2 18.88 -27.11 -56.83
C LEU A 2 18.66 -25.71 -56.28
N GLY A 3 17.40 -25.28 -56.16
CA GLY A 3 17.04 -24.01 -55.54
C GLY A 3 17.15 -24.12 -54.03
N PHE A 4 17.96 -23.25 -53.41
CA PHE A 4 17.93 -23.05 -51.97
C PHE A 4 16.77 -22.11 -51.64
N GLU A 5 15.79 -22.61 -50.90
CA GLU A 5 14.73 -21.78 -50.33
C GLU A 5 15.29 -21.12 -49.08
N THR A 6 15.48 -19.81 -49.13
CA THR A 6 15.92 -19.01 -47.97
C THR A 6 14.79 -18.99 -46.96
N ALA A 7 15.00 -19.58 -45.78
CA ALA A 7 14.10 -19.46 -44.65
C ALA A 7 13.86 -17.96 -44.36
N LYS A 8 12.58 -17.55 -44.33
CA LYS A 8 12.21 -16.21 -43.88
C LYS A 8 12.66 -16.04 -42.43
N PRO A 9 13.21 -14.87 -42.05
CA PRO A 9 13.49 -14.60 -40.64
C PRO A 9 12.16 -14.72 -39.88
N ASP A 10 12.20 -15.39 -38.72
CA ASP A 10 11.07 -15.47 -37.81
C ASP A 10 10.63 -14.04 -37.47
N GLU A 11 9.49 -13.60 -38.00
CA GLU A 11 8.84 -12.36 -37.59
C GLU A 11 8.42 -12.54 -36.13
N GLU A 12 9.20 -11.98 -35.21
CA GLU A 12 8.83 -11.88 -33.80
C GLU A 12 7.46 -11.19 -33.71
N GLN A 13 6.43 -11.98 -33.38
CA GLN A 13 5.09 -11.45 -33.13
C GLN A 13 5.19 -10.44 -31.97
N PRO A 14 4.67 -9.21 -32.11
CA PRO A 14 4.77 -8.22 -31.04
C PRO A 14 4.06 -8.77 -29.80
N SER A 15 4.74 -8.71 -28.65
CA SER A 15 4.15 -9.09 -27.37
C SER A 15 2.88 -8.28 -27.11
N PRO A 16 1.84 -8.86 -26.48
CA PRO A 16 0.66 -8.10 -26.12
C PRO A 16 1.03 -6.90 -25.22
N PRO A 17 0.26 -5.80 -25.28
CA PRO A 17 0.51 -4.65 -24.45
C PRO A 17 0.41 -5.03 -22.96
N PRO A 18 1.17 -4.36 -22.07
CA PRO A 18 1.11 -4.62 -20.64
C PRO A 18 -0.29 -4.34 -20.11
N GLU A 19 -0.78 -5.21 -19.24
CA GLU A 19 -2.05 -5.01 -18.54
C GLU A 19 -1.88 -3.93 -17.46
N PHE A 20 -2.67 -2.85 -17.55
CA PHE A 20 -2.66 -1.74 -16.60
C PHE A 20 -4.08 -1.32 -16.25
N SER A 21 -4.35 -1.13 -14.95
CA SER A 21 -5.67 -0.72 -14.45
C SER A 21 -5.55 0.17 -13.22
N MET A 22 -6.64 0.86 -12.87
CA MET A 22 -6.73 1.74 -11.71
C MET A 22 -8.09 1.56 -11.03
N ALA A 23 -8.10 1.55 -9.70
CA ALA A 23 -9.31 1.51 -8.89
C ALA A 23 -9.49 2.85 -8.15
N ALA A 24 -10.74 3.31 -8.05
CA ALA A 24 -11.09 4.52 -7.32
C ALA A 24 -11.87 4.16 -6.05
N GLY A 25 -11.34 4.55 -4.90
CA GLY A 25 -11.99 4.38 -3.59
C GLY A 25 -10.99 4.14 -2.47
N ASP A 26 -11.51 3.78 -1.31
CA ASP A 26 -10.72 3.44 -0.12
C ASP A 26 -10.03 2.08 -0.28
N PHE A 27 -8.73 2.03 -0.01
CA PHE A 27 -7.90 0.84 -0.19
C PHE A 27 -8.44 -0.37 0.58
N VAL A 28 -8.76 -0.20 1.87
CA VAL A 28 -9.27 -1.28 2.71
C VAL A 28 -10.63 -1.78 2.21
N SER A 29 -11.50 -0.86 1.79
CA SER A 29 -12.85 -1.21 1.30
C SER A 29 -12.81 -2.00 -0.02
N ILE A 30 -11.86 -1.69 -0.91
CA ILE A 30 -11.71 -2.37 -2.20
C ILE A 30 -11.00 -3.71 -2.02
N TYR A 31 -9.86 -3.70 -1.35
CA TYR A 31 -8.92 -4.83 -1.33
C TYR A 31 -8.99 -5.69 -0.07
N GLY A 32 -9.67 -5.26 0.98
CA GLY A 32 -9.91 -6.05 2.19
C GLY A 32 -11.01 -7.12 2.04
N CYS A 33 -11.48 -7.40 0.83
CA CYS A 33 -12.55 -8.37 0.58
C CYS A 33 -12.00 -9.75 0.18
N ALA A 34 -12.81 -10.79 0.39
CA ALA A 34 -12.42 -12.17 0.09
C ALA A 34 -12.02 -12.42 -1.38
N LYS A 35 -12.46 -11.57 -2.31
CA LYS A 35 -12.12 -11.67 -3.73
C LYS A 35 -10.70 -11.22 -4.05
N GLU A 36 -10.05 -10.48 -3.18
CA GLU A 36 -8.70 -9.94 -3.39
C GLU A 36 -7.64 -10.75 -2.62
N LYS A 37 -8.07 -11.74 -1.83
CA LYS A 37 -7.19 -12.60 -1.06
C LYS A 37 -6.31 -13.47 -1.96
N SER A 38 -4.99 -13.46 -1.71
CA SER A 38 -3.99 -14.26 -2.43
C SER A 38 -4.05 -14.14 -3.95
N ARG A 39 -4.15 -12.91 -4.46
CA ARG A 39 -4.21 -12.60 -5.91
C ARG A 39 -3.04 -11.78 -6.43
N TRP A 40 -2.22 -11.25 -5.53
CA TRP A 40 -1.18 -10.31 -5.87
C TRP A 40 0.19 -10.94 -5.62
N HIS A 41 1.02 -10.98 -6.66
CA HIS A 41 2.42 -11.44 -6.56
C HIS A 41 3.29 -10.43 -5.80
N GLY A 42 2.91 -9.15 -5.82
CA GLY A 42 3.63 -8.13 -5.09
C GLY A 42 2.80 -6.86 -4.93
N ILE A 43 3.13 -6.09 -3.90
CA ILE A 43 2.54 -4.79 -3.57
C ILE A 43 3.67 -3.81 -3.39
N ALA A 44 3.56 -2.63 -3.99
CA ALA A 44 4.46 -1.52 -3.78
C ALA A 44 3.69 -0.36 -3.13
N SER A 45 4.09 0.04 -1.92
CA SER A 45 3.55 1.21 -1.23
C SER A 45 4.62 2.30 -1.14
N CYS A 46 4.27 3.52 -1.56
CA CYS A 46 5.19 4.65 -1.61
C CYS A 46 4.51 5.88 -0.97
N PHE A 47 5.05 6.40 0.14
CA PHE A 47 4.45 7.50 0.93
C PHE A 47 2.97 7.26 1.26
N PHE A 48 2.62 6.01 1.60
CA PHE A 48 1.23 5.56 1.68
C PHE A 48 0.82 5.05 3.06
N LEU A 49 1.69 4.33 3.78
CA LEU A 49 1.29 3.67 5.04
C LEU A 49 0.84 4.65 6.13
N ASP A 50 1.39 5.85 6.15
CA ASP A 50 1.06 6.92 7.10
C ASP A 50 -0.23 7.68 6.74
N THR A 51 -0.84 7.38 5.60
CA THR A 51 -2.20 7.87 5.27
C THR A 51 -3.30 7.10 6.01
N ALA A 52 -2.97 5.93 6.56
CA ALA A 52 -3.91 5.07 7.26
C ALA A 52 -4.31 5.69 8.62
N PRO A 53 -5.61 5.65 8.99
CA PRO A 53 -6.01 5.91 10.38
C PRO A 53 -5.48 4.82 11.32
N CYS A 54 -5.28 3.60 10.80
CA CYS A 54 -4.66 2.49 11.51
C CYS A 54 -3.76 1.72 10.55
N VAL A 55 -2.44 1.88 10.68
CA VAL A 55 -1.45 1.20 9.80
C VAL A 55 -1.54 -0.33 9.87
N VAL A 56 -1.94 -0.89 11.01
CA VAL A 56 -2.13 -2.33 11.19
C VAL A 56 -3.19 -2.88 10.24
N GLU A 57 -4.26 -2.11 9.97
CA GLU A 57 -5.31 -2.50 9.03
C GLU A 57 -4.77 -2.58 7.60
N TYR A 58 -3.97 -1.60 7.19
CA TYR A 58 -3.33 -1.59 5.88
C TYR A 58 -2.40 -2.78 5.71
N LEU A 59 -1.51 -3.02 6.69
CA LEU A 59 -0.58 -4.15 6.66
C LEU A 59 -1.30 -5.50 6.61
N LYS A 60 -2.42 -5.63 7.33
CA LYS A 60 -3.21 -6.87 7.32
C LYS A 60 -3.87 -7.11 5.98
N VAL A 61 -4.44 -6.07 5.36
CA VAL A 61 -5.02 -6.16 4.01
C VAL A 61 -3.92 -6.50 2.99
N MET A 62 -2.77 -5.82 3.03
CA MET A 62 -1.65 -6.12 2.14
C MET A 62 -1.18 -7.56 2.28
N PHE A 63 -1.06 -8.08 3.50
CA PHE A 63 -0.70 -9.48 3.73
C PHE A 63 -1.74 -10.44 3.14
N ASP A 64 -3.03 -10.22 3.39
CA ASP A 64 -4.08 -11.11 2.91
C ASP A 64 -4.20 -11.07 1.37
N MET A 65 -3.90 -9.93 0.74
CA MET A 65 -3.86 -9.78 -0.72
C MET A 65 -2.76 -10.62 -1.39
N LEU A 66 -1.61 -10.75 -0.72
CA LEU A 66 -0.44 -11.43 -1.29
C LEU A 66 -0.67 -12.95 -1.36
N GLU A 67 -0.23 -13.54 -2.47
CA GLU A 67 -0.09 -14.99 -2.54
C GLU A 67 1.09 -15.48 -1.70
N ASN A 68 1.20 -16.80 -1.54
CA ASN A 68 2.35 -17.39 -0.85
C ASN A 68 3.65 -17.06 -1.59
N GLY A 69 4.59 -16.41 -0.91
CA GLY A 69 5.85 -15.94 -1.51
C GLY A 69 5.74 -14.58 -2.20
N GLY A 70 4.56 -13.94 -2.18
CA GLY A 70 4.39 -12.58 -2.66
C GLY A 70 5.13 -11.55 -1.79
N VAL A 71 5.48 -10.42 -2.38
CA VAL A 71 6.36 -9.42 -1.74
C VAL A 71 5.67 -8.09 -1.48
N LEU A 72 5.91 -7.49 -0.31
CA LEU A 72 5.58 -6.10 -0.02
C LEU A 72 6.86 -5.26 -0.08
N ILE A 73 6.88 -4.24 -0.93
CA ILE A 73 7.93 -3.22 -0.97
C ILE A 73 7.31 -1.93 -0.45
N ASN A 74 7.80 -1.42 0.68
CA ASN A 74 7.36 -0.17 1.25
C ASN A 74 8.48 0.87 1.26
N PHE A 75 8.17 2.09 0.85
CA PHE A 75 9.06 3.25 0.96
C PHE A 75 8.28 4.47 1.41
N GLY A 76 8.75 5.17 2.44
CA GLY A 76 8.14 6.43 2.88
C GLY A 76 8.30 6.72 4.37
N PRO A 77 7.88 7.91 4.80
CA PRO A 77 7.91 8.31 6.20
C PRO A 77 6.76 7.65 6.99
N LEU A 78 6.75 7.92 8.30
CA LEU A 78 5.65 7.61 9.21
C LEU A 78 5.04 8.91 9.76
N LEU A 79 4.69 9.84 8.87
CA LEU A 79 4.05 11.11 9.22
C LEU A 79 2.53 10.93 9.20
N PHE A 80 1.99 10.33 10.26
CA PHE A 80 0.60 9.90 10.31
C PHE A 80 -0.39 11.04 10.07
N HIS A 81 -1.21 10.89 9.02
CA HIS A 81 -2.13 11.91 8.55
C HIS A 81 -3.20 12.28 9.59
N TRP A 82 -3.56 11.32 10.46
CA TRP A 82 -4.65 11.43 11.42
C TRP A 82 -4.17 11.73 12.85
N SER A 83 -2.86 11.90 13.07
CA SER A 83 -2.26 12.18 14.39
C SER A 83 -2.89 13.38 15.10
N GLY A 84 -3.73 13.11 16.10
CA GLY A 84 -4.35 14.10 16.98
C GLY A 84 -5.31 15.07 16.26
N PRO A 85 -6.04 15.93 17.00
CA PRO A 85 -6.59 17.10 16.36
C PRO A 85 -5.37 17.86 15.84
N PRO A 86 -5.26 18.09 14.53
CA PRO A 86 -4.20 18.95 14.09
C PRO A 86 -4.47 20.28 14.79
N LEU A 87 -3.42 20.94 15.26
CA LEU A 87 -3.49 22.37 15.49
C LEU A 87 -3.58 23.07 14.10
N ARG A 88 -4.51 22.60 13.25
CA ARG A 88 -4.97 23.30 12.08
C ARG A 88 -5.51 24.63 12.60
N PRO A 89 -5.26 25.74 11.90
CA PRO A 89 -5.61 27.06 12.41
C PRO A 89 -7.09 27.22 12.83
N ASP A 90 -7.99 26.40 12.30
CA ASP A 90 -9.43 26.42 12.52
C ASP A 90 -9.97 25.33 13.48
N GLU A 91 -9.10 24.51 14.09
CA GLU A 91 -9.47 23.43 15.01
C GLU A 91 -8.88 23.69 16.40
N THR A 92 -9.66 24.39 17.23
CA THR A 92 -9.25 24.84 18.57
C THR A 92 -9.47 23.80 19.67
N SER A 93 -10.26 22.77 19.41
CA SER A 93 -10.57 21.71 20.37
C SER A 93 -10.83 20.36 19.70
N PHE A 94 -10.70 19.28 20.48
CA PHE A 94 -11.01 17.92 20.03
C PHE A 94 -12.49 17.72 19.69
N GLU A 95 -13.39 18.48 20.32
CA GLU A 95 -14.82 18.43 19.99
C GLU A 95 -15.14 19.13 18.67
N ASP A 96 -14.45 20.22 18.32
CA ASP A 96 -14.58 20.86 17.01
C ASP A 96 -14.18 19.90 15.88
N TYR A 97 -13.06 19.18 16.08
CA TYR A 97 -12.58 18.14 15.16
C TYR A 97 -13.61 17.02 14.97
N LYS A 98 -14.14 16.46 16.06
CA LYS A 98 -15.16 15.40 15.99
C LYS A 98 -16.45 15.86 15.34
N SER A 99 -16.89 17.08 15.60
CA SER A 99 -18.11 17.64 15.01
C SER A 99 -17.96 17.76 13.49
N LYS A 100 -16.85 18.32 13.00
CA LYS A 100 -16.56 18.47 11.56
C LYS A 100 -16.45 17.12 10.85
N HIS A 101 -15.82 16.14 11.49
CA HIS A 101 -15.59 14.82 10.91
C HIS A 101 -16.65 13.78 11.35
N SER A 102 -17.78 14.22 11.90
CA SER A 102 -18.86 13.32 12.38
C SER A 102 -19.50 12.47 11.28
N HIS A 103 -19.37 12.90 10.03
CA HIS A 103 -19.84 12.17 8.84
C HIS A 103 -18.84 11.09 8.37
N MET A 104 -17.61 11.11 8.88
CA MET A 104 -16.60 10.11 8.55
C MET A 104 -16.81 8.83 9.37
N ASP A 105 -16.29 7.72 8.85
CA ASP A 105 -16.16 6.49 9.62
C ASP A 105 -15.35 6.77 10.89
N GLY A 106 -15.84 6.29 12.04
CA GLY A 106 -15.22 6.52 13.34
C GLY A 106 -13.78 6.00 13.45
N ARG A 107 -13.31 5.18 12.50
CA ARG A 107 -11.89 4.82 12.35
C ARG A 107 -11.00 6.05 12.13
N TYR A 108 -11.44 7.03 11.33
CA TYR A 108 -10.69 8.25 11.04
C TYR A 108 -10.59 9.21 12.22
N LEU A 109 -11.43 9.03 13.25
CA LEU A 109 -11.38 9.79 14.50
C LEU A 109 -10.40 9.21 15.52
N ARG A 110 -9.75 8.08 15.20
CA ARG A 110 -8.86 7.34 16.09
C ARG A 110 -7.59 6.95 15.33
N SER A 111 -6.64 7.89 15.28
CA SER A 111 -5.33 7.58 14.74
C SER A 111 -4.56 6.65 15.66
N VAL A 112 -3.98 5.61 15.09
CA VAL A 112 -3.04 4.72 15.76
C VAL A 112 -1.66 5.02 15.21
N ASP A 113 -0.99 5.93 15.89
CA ASP A 113 0.36 6.37 15.55
C ASP A 113 1.36 5.37 16.13
N MET A 114 2.33 4.95 15.31
CA MET A 114 3.27 3.93 15.71
C MET A 114 4.69 4.27 15.22
N PRO A 115 5.71 4.23 16.09
CA PRO A 115 7.08 4.37 15.62
C PRO A 115 7.45 3.19 14.70
N TYR A 116 8.51 3.37 13.92
CA TYR A 116 8.98 2.36 12.98
C TYR A 116 9.16 0.97 13.61
N ASP A 117 9.76 0.90 14.80
CA ASP A 117 9.96 -0.37 15.52
C ASP A 117 8.64 -1.11 15.81
N GLY A 118 7.57 -0.36 16.09
CA GLY A 118 6.25 -0.96 16.29
C GLY A 118 5.66 -1.48 14.99
N VAL A 119 5.79 -0.73 13.89
CA VAL A 119 5.34 -1.15 12.56
C VAL A 119 6.07 -2.42 12.13
N ARG A 120 7.38 -2.46 12.39
CA ARG A 120 8.25 -3.61 12.16
C ARG A 120 7.81 -4.84 12.96
N GLU A 121 7.52 -4.68 14.25
CA GLU A 121 7.00 -5.78 15.07
C GLU A 121 5.66 -6.31 14.54
N VAL A 122 4.76 -5.41 14.13
CA VAL A 122 3.47 -5.79 13.54
C VAL A 122 3.65 -6.60 12.26
N LEU A 123 4.57 -6.20 11.37
CA LEU A 123 4.88 -6.98 10.16
C LEU A 123 5.24 -8.43 10.50
N LEU A 124 6.14 -8.62 11.47
CA LEU A 124 6.57 -9.94 11.92
C LEU A 124 5.42 -10.74 12.54
N GLN A 125 4.60 -10.11 13.39
CA GLN A 125 3.46 -10.75 14.05
C GLN A 125 2.34 -11.14 13.06
N ILE A 126 2.16 -10.38 11.98
CA ILE A 126 1.21 -10.72 10.91
C ILE A 126 1.67 -11.96 10.13
N GLY A 127 2.99 -12.17 10.02
CA GLY A 127 3.60 -13.30 9.32
C GLY A 127 4.49 -12.92 8.14
N PHE A 128 4.86 -11.65 7.99
CA PHE A 128 5.88 -11.26 7.02
C PHE A 128 7.27 -11.66 7.49
N GLU A 129 8.12 -11.99 6.52
CA GLU A 129 9.56 -12.12 6.71
C GLU A 129 10.25 -10.88 6.13
N ILE A 130 11.14 -10.24 6.91
CA ILE A 130 11.89 -9.07 6.45
C ILE A 130 13.08 -9.55 5.61
N VAL A 131 13.06 -9.23 4.31
CA VAL A 131 14.14 -9.58 3.37
C VAL A 131 15.19 -8.47 3.30
N GLU A 132 14.75 -7.22 3.19
CA GLU A 132 15.61 -6.03 3.16
C GLU A 132 14.99 -4.91 4.00
N GLU A 133 15.86 -4.12 4.64
CA GLU A 133 15.47 -3.03 5.54
C GLU A 133 16.51 -1.92 5.47
N TYR A 134 16.06 -0.69 5.22
CA TYR A 134 16.90 0.51 5.17
C TYR A 134 16.19 1.65 5.90
N ALA A 135 16.95 2.44 6.65
CA ALA A 135 16.46 3.62 7.35
C ALA A 135 17.24 4.87 6.90
N ASP A 136 16.71 6.05 7.23
CA ASP A 136 17.34 7.35 6.99
C ASP A 136 17.70 7.63 5.52
N LEU A 137 16.92 7.05 4.59
CA LEU A 137 17.08 7.32 3.16
C LEU A 137 16.50 8.71 2.83
N PRO A 138 17.33 9.66 2.35
CA PRO A 138 16.85 11.00 2.04
C PRO A 138 15.98 10.96 0.79
N ALA A 139 14.79 11.54 0.89
CA ALA A 139 13.90 11.81 -0.23
C ALA A 139 13.15 13.11 0.01
N LEU A 140 12.89 13.83 -1.08
CA LEU A 140 11.82 14.82 -1.09
C LEU A 140 10.47 14.11 -1.20
N TYR A 141 9.39 14.80 -0.86
CA TYR A 141 8.03 14.35 -1.15
C TYR A 141 7.72 14.51 -2.64
#